data_AF-A0A4Y2D083-F1
#
_entry.id   AF-A0A4Y2D083-F1
#
_cell.length_a   1.000
_cell.length_b   1.000
_cell.length_c   1.000
_cell.angle_alpha   90.00
_cell.angle_beta   90.00
_cell.angle_gamma   90.00
#
_symmetry.space_group_name_H-M   'P 1'
#
loop_
_entity.id
_entity.type
_entity.pdbx_description
1 polymer ?
#
loop_
_entity_poly.entity_id
_entity_poly.type
_entity_poly.pdbx_seq_one_letter_code
_entity_poly.pdbx_strand_id
1 'polypeptide(L)'
;MDDIVSEAPDLETARRLQSQLRDAMKSCGMTLHMLSSNSPEFLISSLSSDVEHSFSVDTDLSVKTLGVSWKPFQNRFVFKVSISSKPSYTEREVVSVITRL
;
A
#
# COMPACT_ATOMS: atom_id res chain seq x y z
N MET A 1 -0.46 3.82 -13.53
CA MET A 1 -0.06 2.84 -12.50
C MET A 1 1.14 3.47 -11.85
N ASP A 2 0.95 4.01 -10.65
CA ASP A 2 1.81 5.07 -10.11
C ASP A 2 2.30 4.73 -8.68
N ASP A 3 2.09 3.48 -8.26
CA ASP A 3 2.54 2.95 -6.97
C ASP A 3 3.88 2.23 -7.12
N ILE A 4 4.83 2.54 -6.24
CA ILE A 4 6.14 1.88 -6.16
C ILE A 4 6.26 1.20 -4.81
N VAL A 5 6.53 -0.11 -4.82
CA VAL A 5 6.78 -0.91 -3.61
C VAL A 5 8.23 -1.36 -3.66
N SER A 6 8.98 -1.09 -2.58
CA SER A 6 10.35 -1.56 -2.44
C SER A 6 10.62 -2.01 -1.02
N GLU A 7 11.48 -3.01 -0.89
CA GLU A 7 11.97 -3.54 0.36
C GLU A 7 13.40 -3.03 0.63
N ALA A 8 13.77 -2.92 1.90
CA ALA A 8 15.12 -2.59 2.33
C ALA A 8 15.46 -3.37 3.61
N PRO A 9 16.72 -3.85 3.76
CA PRO A 9 17.12 -4.71 4.88
C PRO A 9 17.28 -3.94 6.21
N ASP A 10 17.50 -2.64 6.16
CA ASP A 10 17.73 -1.78 7.32
C ASP A 10 17.22 -0.35 7.07
N LEU A 11 17.10 0.42 8.16
CA LEU A 11 16.54 1.77 8.13
C LEU A 11 17.40 2.76 7.33
N GLU A 12 18.73 2.60 7.34
CA GLU A 12 19.65 3.49 6.64
C GLU A 12 19.55 3.28 5.12
N THR A 13 19.55 2.01 4.69
CA THR A 13 19.33 1.63 3.29
C THR A 13 17.96 2.08 2.81
N ALA A 14 16.91 1.95 3.62
CA ALA A 14 15.58 2.43 3.29
C ALA A 14 15.56 3.95 3.06
N ARG A 15 16.26 4.73 3.90
CA ARG A 15 16.36 6.19 3.77
C ARG A 15 17.13 6.61 2.53
N ARG A 16 18.25 5.94 2.25
CA ARG A 16 19.02 6.18 1.03
C ARG A 16 18.15 5.93 -0.21
N LEU A 17 17.44 4.81 -0.23
CA LEU A 17 16.53 4.46 -1.32
C LEU A 17 15.43 5.51 -1.51
N GLN A 18 14.84 6.00 -0.40
CA GLN A 18 13.84 7.05 -0.45
C GLN A 18 14.38 8.34 -1.08
N SER A 19 15.59 8.76 -0.70
CA SER A 19 16.22 9.96 -1.27
C SER A 19 16.47 9.78 -2.77
N GLN A 20 17.05 8.64 -3.15
CA GLN A 20 17.33 8.33 -4.56
C GLN A 20 16.06 8.33 -5.40
N LEU A 21 14.97 7.75 -4.88
CA LEU A 21 13.68 7.73 -5.57
C LEU A 21 13.10 9.14 -5.69
N ARG A 22 13.19 9.96 -4.64
CA ARG A 22 12.74 11.35 -4.67
C ARG A 22 13.47 12.17 -5.71
N ASP A 23 14.80 12.04 -5.77
CA ASP A 23 15.63 12.78 -6.72
C ASP A 23 15.37 12.33 -8.16
N ALA A 24 15.23 11.01 -8.38
CA ALA A 24 14.85 10.47 -9.67
C ALA A 24 13.47 10.99 -10.13
N MET A 25 12.47 10.97 -9.25
CA MET A 25 11.13 11.49 -9.57
C MET A 25 11.16 12.99 -9.86
N LYS A 26 11.89 13.78 -9.05
CA LYS A 26 12.08 15.22 -9.30
C LYS A 26 12.77 15.50 -10.64
N SER A 27 13.75 14.68 -11.02
CA SER A 27 14.43 14.82 -12.32
C SER A 27 13.49 14.59 -13.51
N CYS A 28 12.44 13.79 -13.31
CA CYS A 28 11.37 13.55 -14.28
C CYS A 28 10.21 14.56 -14.17
N GLY A 29 10.31 15.59 -13.31
CA GLY A 29 9.25 16.56 -13.06
C GLY A 29 8.06 16.00 -12.26
N MET A 30 8.25 14.88 -11.55
CA MET A 30 7.24 14.22 -10.74
C MET A 30 7.51 14.38 -9.25
N THR A 31 6.46 14.39 -8.44
CA THR A 31 6.55 14.51 -6.98
C THR A 31 6.02 13.25 -6.32
N LEU A 32 6.76 12.70 -5.35
CA LEU A 32 6.28 11.62 -4.48
C LEU A 32 5.21 12.16 -3.54
N HIS A 33 3.96 11.77 -3.76
CA HIS A 33 2.81 12.32 -3.04
C HIS A 33 2.53 11.61 -1.71
N MET A 34 2.84 10.31 -1.60
CA MET A 34 2.55 9.52 -0.40
C MET A 34 3.63 8.45 -0.19
N LEU A 35 3.99 8.24 1.07
CA LEU A 35 4.92 7.19 1.49
C LEU A 35 4.28 6.41 2.63
N SER A 36 4.48 5.10 2.64
CA SER A 36 4.05 4.21 3.73
C SER A 36 5.14 3.19 4.03
N SER A 37 5.32 2.85 5.30
CA SER A 37 6.37 1.93 5.74
C SER A 37 5.92 1.20 7.00
N ASN A 38 6.37 -0.05 7.15
CA ASN A 38 6.19 -0.87 8.34
C ASN A 38 7.02 -0.37 9.54
N SER A 39 7.97 0.54 9.34
CA SER A 39 8.78 1.13 10.40
C SER A 39 8.33 2.58 10.70
N PRO A 40 7.76 2.87 11.89
CA PRO A 40 7.34 4.22 12.24
C PRO A 40 8.51 5.23 12.27
N GLU A 41 9.70 4.77 12.66
CA GLU A 41 10.95 5.57 12.68
C GLU A 41 11.32 6.13 11.30
N PHE A 42 11.01 5.38 10.25
CA PHE A 42 11.22 5.79 8.88
C PHE A 42 10.26 6.93 8.50
N LEU A 43 8.97 6.76 8.82
CA LEU A 43 7.93 7.76 8.52
C LEU A 43 8.16 9.09 9.25
N ILE A 44 8.50 9.05 10.54
CA ILE A 44 8.76 10.26 11.34
C ILE A 44 9.94 11.05 10.75
N SER A 45 11.02 10.36 10.38
CA SER A 45 12.19 11.01 9.76
C SER A 45 11.89 11.62 8.38
N SER A 46 10.93 11.04 7.64
CA SER A 46 10.53 11.54 6.33
C SER A 46 9.61 12.77 6.37
N LEU A 47 8.88 12.97 7.46
CA LEU A 47 7.94 14.07 7.66
C LEU A 47 8.65 15.39 8.03
N SER A 48 9.85 15.31 8.62
CA SER A 48 10.57 16.45 9.22
C SER A 48 11.14 17.45 8.21
N SER A 49 11.07 17.19 6.89
CA SER A 49 11.71 18.04 5.89
C SER A 49 10.76 18.72 4.90
N ASP A 50 9.49 18.33 4.78
CA ASP A 50 8.69 18.79 3.62
C ASP A 50 7.16 18.56 3.73
N VAL A 51 6.52 18.91 4.85
CA VAL A 51 5.11 18.52 5.06
C VAL A 51 4.24 19.67 5.56
N GLU A 52 3.73 20.48 4.63
CA GLU A 52 2.49 21.26 4.79
C GLU A 52 1.23 20.37 4.76
N HIS A 53 1.38 19.07 4.52
CA HIS A 53 0.28 18.12 4.49
C HIS A 53 0.53 16.96 5.45
N SER A 54 0.48 17.28 6.75
CA SER A 54 0.47 16.29 7.82
C SER A 54 -0.83 15.49 7.71
N PHE A 55 -0.78 14.42 6.91
CA PHE A 55 -1.86 13.45 6.93
C PHE A 55 -1.81 12.74 8.27
N SER A 56 -2.91 12.92 9.01
CA SER A 56 -3.24 12.22 10.24
C SER A 56 -2.69 10.80 10.21
N VAL A 57 -1.96 10.44 11.25
CA VAL A 57 -1.66 9.04 11.58
C VAL A 57 -2.99 8.41 11.99
N ASP A 58 -3.86 8.23 11.02
CA ASP A 58 -5.05 7.41 11.18
C ASP A 58 -4.53 5.99 11.25
N THR A 59 -4.86 5.31 12.34
CA THR A 59 -4.39 3.96 12.69
C THR A 59 -4.81 2.89 11.67
N ASP A 60 -5.51 3.29 10.62
CA ASP A 60 -6.01 2.48 9.52
C ASP A 60 -5.50 2.95 8.14
N LEU A 61 -4.25 3.42 8.07
CA LEU A 61 -3.50 3.81 6.86
C LEU A 61 -3.32 2.61 5.89
N SER A 62 -4.43 2.16 5.29
CA SER A 62 -4.46 1.05 4.35
C SER A 62 -4.20 1.60 2.96
N VAL A 63 -3.02 1.33 2.40
CA VAL A 63 -2.73 1.68 1.00
C VAL A 63 -3.46 0.67 0.12
N LYS A 64 -4.40 1.14 -0.69
CA LYS A 64 -5.17 0.30 -1.62
C LYS A 64 -4.49 0.27 -2.97
N THR A 65 -3.88 -0.86 -3.31
CA THR A 65 -3.30 -1.11 -4.63
C THR A 65 -3.90 -2.41 -5.16
N LEU A 66 -4.48 -2.37 -6.36
CA LEU A 66 -5.04 -3.55 -7.04
C LEU A 66 -6.11 -4.33 -6.23
N GLY A 67 -6.90 -3.65 -5.41
CA GLY A 67 -7.94 -4.29 -4.57
C GLY A 67 -7.41 -4.93 -3.27
N VAL A 68 -6.10 -4.81 -3.01
CA VAL A 68 -5.44 -5.23 -1.78
C VAL A 68 -5.10 -3.99 -0.95
N SER A 69 -5.45 -4.02 0.34
CA SER A 69 -5.11 -3.03 1.35
C SER A 69 -3.86 -3.49 2.11
N TRP A 70 -2.76 -2.74 2.05
CA TRP A 70 -1.60 -3.00 2.90
C TRP A 70 -1.73 -2.25 4.23
N LYS A 71 -1.64 -2.97 5.35
CA LYS A 71 -1.57 -2.42 6.71
C LYS A 71 -0.12 -2.45 7.20
N PRO A 72 0.64 -1.35 7.05
CA PRO A 72 2.09 -1.35 7.30
C PRO A 72 2.44 -1.66 8.76
N PHE A 73 1.72 -1.07 9.73
CA PHE A 73 1.97 -1.30 11.16
C PHE A 73 1.70 -2.74 11.63
N GLN A 74 0.86 -3.47 10.88
CA GLN A 74 0.53 -4.87 11.17
C GLN A 74 1.31 -5.82 10.26
N ASN A 75 2.15 -5.28 9.38
CA ASN A 75 2.83 -6.00 8.31
C ASN A 75 1.92 -6.99 7.56
N ARG A 76 0.69 -6.57 7.23
CA ARG A 76 -0.34 -7.45 6.68
C ARG A 76 -0.98 -6.87 5.44
N PHE A 77 -1.10 -7.68 4.40
CA PHE A 77 -1.97 -7.42 3.26
C PHE A 77 -3.37 -7.96 3.54
N VAL A 78 -4.39 -7.16 3.23
CA VAL A 78 -5.80 -7.47 3.48
C VAL A 78 -6.56 -7.27 2.19
N PHE A 79 -7.33 -8.27 1.76
CA PHE A 79 -8.30 -8.11 0.68
C PHE A 79 -9.68 -8.47 1.23
N LYS A 80 -10.71 -7.74 0.78
CA LYS A 80 -12.08 -7.98 1.23
C LYS A 80 -12.82 -8.80 0.19
N VAL A 81 -13.27 -9.99 0.59
CA VAL A 81 -14.17 -10.81 -0.22
C VAL A 81 -15.58 -10.67 0.34
N SER A 82 -16.51 -10.28 -0.52
CA SER A 82 -17.94 -10.30 -0.19
C SER A 82 -18.52 -11.61 -0.73
N ILE A 83 -18.78 -12.57 0.16
CA ILE A 83 -19.46 -13.82 -0.21
C ILE A 83 -20.95 -13.62 0.08
N SER A 84 -21.79 -13.67 -0.95
CA SER A 84 -23.24 -13.74 -0.77
C SER A 84 -23.59 -15.17 -0.35
N SER A 85 -23.82 -15.39 0.94
CA SER A 85 -24.24 -16.70 1.45
C SER A 85 -25.73 -16.89 1.20
N LYS A 86 -26.07 -17.88 0.38
CA LYS A 86 -27.45 -18.38 0.22
C LYS A 86 -27.55 -19.81 0.75
N PRO A 87 -28.74 -20.24 1.22
CA PRO A 87 -28.92 -21.54 1.87
C PRO A 87 -28.71 -22.74 0.94
N SER A 88 -28.78 -22.56 -0.39
CA SER A 88 -28.53 -23.60 -1.37
C SER A 88 -28.02 -23.05 -2.70
N TYR A 89 -27.29 -23.88 -3.43
CA TYR A 89 -26.76 -23.58 -4.77
C TYR A 89 -27.26 -24.65 -5.74
N THR A 90 -27.65 -24.24 -6.94
CA THR A 90 -27.91 -25.16 -8.04
C THR A 90 -26.61 -25.55 -8.74
N GLU A 91 -26.57 -26.73 -9.34
CA GLU A 91 -25.42 -27.20 -10.14
C GLU A 91 -25.01 -26.19 -11.21
N ARG A 92 -25.99 -25.58 -11.90
CA ARG A 92 -25.75 -24.54 -12.93
C ARG A 92 -25.04 -23.31 -12.37
N GLU A 93 -25.35 -22.91 -11.15
CA GLU A 93 -24.71 -21.75 -10.52
C GLU A 93 -23.26 -22.07 -10.13
N VAL A 94 -23.01 -23.28 -9.63
CA VAL A 94 -21.65 -23.74 -9.33
C VAL A 94 -20.79 -23.76 -10.60
N VAL A 95 -21.30 -24.38 -11.68
CA VAL A 95 -20.60 -24.43 -12.97
C VAL A 95 -20.36 -23.02 -13.54
N SER A 96 -21.36 -22.14 -13.47
CA SER A 96 -21.26 -20.74 -13.93
C SER A 96 -20.15 -19.97 -13.20
N VAL A 97 -20.02 -20.14 -11.88
CA VAL A 97 -18.94 -19.50 -11.11
C VAL A 97 -17.58 -20.05 -11.51
N ILE A 98 -17.43 -21.37 -11.66
CA ILE A 98 -16.16 -21.99 -12.05
C ILE A 98 -15.72 -21.51 -13.44
N THR A 99 -16.64 -21.33 -14.39
CA THR A 99 -16.30 -20.81 -15.73
C THR A 99 -15.90 -19.33 -15.76
N ARG A 100 -16.13 -18.58 -14.67
CA ARG A 100 -15.78 -17.16 -14.56
C ARG A 100 -14.47 -16.90 -13.82
N LEU A 101 -13.95 -17.92 -13.13
CA LEU A 101 -12.64 -17.91 -12.48
C LEU A 101 -11.54 -18.13 -13.53
#